data_AF-A0A7J7GB11-F1
#
_entry.id   AF-A0A7J7GB11-F1
#
_cell.length_a   1.000
_cell.length_b   1.000
_cell.length_c   1.000
_cell.angle_alpha   90.00
_cell.angle_beta   90.00
_cell.angle_gamma   90.00
#
_symmetry.space_group_name_H-M   'P 1'
#
loop_
_entity.id
_entity.type
_entity.pdbx_description
1 polymer ?
#
loop_
_entity_poly.entity_id
_entity_poly.type
_entity_poly.pdbx_seq_one_letter_code
_entity_poly.pdbx_strand_id
1 'polypeptide(L)'
;MANVFLTGEDEIEDACRKMTKEIGNMGDACGPVKTVPLYSTLPPAMQQKIFEPAPTPLTVGGPPGRKIVVSTNIAETSLTIDGIVYVIDPGFAKQKVYNPRIRVESLLVSPISKASAHQRSGRAGRTQPGKCFRLYTEKSFNNDLQPQTYPEILRSNLANTILTLKKLGIDDLVHFDFMDPPASETLMRALEVLNYLGALDDEGNLTKLGEIMSEFPWIRRYQRCLFSARNLIVQMRFCLFLPCFQQLSCLGSMPPVGMHHRISNCSFSVFSHEAHVPNCFIWPKEAQKAADEAKAWFGLIDGDHLTLLNVYHAYKQNKSERLLLMLYAFLILLTCEWVLDEDPSWCYENFVNQRALKAADNVRQQLDRIMARFNLKQCSTDFNSRDYYINIRKAMLAGYFMQVAYLERTGHYFTVKDNQVVHLHPSNCLDHKPEWVIYNEFVLTSRNFIHTVTGVRGEWLVSLSNMRLVDIAPHYFDLANFPPCEARRVLEKLYKKWEKEREESRNRK
;
A
#
# COMPACT_ATOMS: atom_id res chain seq x y z
N MET A 1 22.53 -16.06 22.53
CA MET A 1 21.94 -14.92 21.79
C MET A 1 20.56 -14.59 22.37
N ALA A 2 19.96 -13.45 22.00
CA ALA A 2 18.62 -13.07 22.44
C ALA A 2 17.69 -12.73 21.25
N ASN A 3 16.40 -12.99 21.40
CA ASN A 3 15.35 -12.52 20.50
C ASN A 3 14.34 -11.66 21.27
N VAL A 4 14.04 -10.47 20.77
CA VAL A 4 13.06 -9.53 21.33
C VAL A 4 11.90 -9.41 20.37
N PHE A 5 10.67 -9.65 20.82
CA PHE A 5 9.48 -9.48 20.01
C PHE A 5 8.91 -8.06 20.15
N LEU A 6 8.73 -7.35 19.04
CA LEU A 6 8.07 -6.05 18.95
C LEU A 6 7.00 -6.07 17.84
N THR A 7 6.20 -5.01 17.72
CA THR A 7 4.95 -5.07 16.95
C THR A 7 5.09 -4.64 15.49
N GLY A 8 6.06 -3.78 15.16
CA GLY A 8 6.23 -3.28 13.79
C GLY A 8 7.59 -2.62 13.51
N GLU A 9 7.79 -2.26 12.24
CA GLU A 9 9.05 -1.72 11.69
C GLU A 9 9.57 -0.49 12.47
N ASP A 10 8.77 0.57 12.60
CA ASP A 10 9.20 1.81 13.26
C ASP A 10 9.62 1.60 14.72
N GLU A 11 8.90 0.72 15.43
CA GLU A 11 9.18 0.37 16.82
C GLU A 11 10.50 -0.42 16.93
N ILE A 12 10.73 -1.34 15.97
CA ILE A 12 11.95 -2.16 15.91
C ILE A 12 13.17 -1.29 15.59
N GLU A 13 13.09 -0.41 14.60
CA GLU A 13 14.21 0.45 14.24
C GLU A 13 14.56 1.45 15.36
N ASP A 14 13.54 2.03 16.00
CA ASP A 14 13.74 2.91 17.16
C ASP A 14 14.37 2.16 18.34
N ALA A 15 13.91 0.93 18.62
CA ALA A 15 14.48 0.09 19.66
C ALA A 15 15.93 -0.30 19.33
N CYS A 16 16.23 -0.74 18.12
CA CYS A 16 17.59 -1.07 17.68
C CYS A 16 18.54 0.12 17.87
N ARG A 17 18.15 1.33 17.43
CA ARG A 17 18.96 2.54 17.60
C ARG A 17 19.19 2.87 19.08
N LYS A 18 18.14 2.85 19.92
CA LYS A 18 18.25 3.12 21.36
C LYS A 18 19.15 2.10 22.05
N MET A 19 19.00 0.82 21.72
CA MET A 19 19.86 -0.24 22.25
C MET A 19 21.31 -0.01 21.89
N THR A 20 21.63 0.25 20.62
CA THR A 20 23.01 0.51 20.18
C THR A 20 23.61 1.73 20.90
N LYS A 21 22.82 2.78 21.13
CA LYS A 21 23.27 3.96 21.88
C LYS A 21 23.58 3.62 23.35
N GLU A 22 22.69 2.91 24.04
CA GLU A 22 22.90 2.53 25.44
C GLU A 22 24.04 1.52 25.61
N ILE A 23 24.22 0.60 24.66
CA ILE A 23 25.38 -0.31 24.63
C ILE A 23 26.67 0.50 24.51
N GLY A 24 26.70 1.55 23.67
CA GLY A 24 27.83 2.47 23.57
C GLY A 24 28.14 3.19 24.89
N ASN A 25 27.11 3.57 25.66
CA ASN A 25 27.27 4.21 26.97
C ASN A 25 27.82 3.26 28.05
N MET A 26 27.56 1.95 27.92
CA MET A 26 28.02 0.94 28.89
C MET A 26 29.52 0.65 28.78
N GLY A 27 30.19 1.03 27.69
CA GLY A 27 31.64 0.88 27.50
C GLY A 27 32.12 -0.56 27.77
N ASP A 28 33.20 -0.69 28.54
CA ASP A 28 33.87 -1.96 28.85
C ASP A 28 33.08 -2.88 29.81
N ALA A 29 31.96 -2.40 30.39
CA ALA A 29 31.16 -3.21 31.30
C ALA A 29 30.39 -4.35 30.58
N CYS A 30 30.28 -4.29 29.26
CA CYS A 30 29.57 -5.29 28.45
C CYS A 30 30.43 -5.79 27.28
N GLY A 31 30.25 -7.05 26.91
CA GLY A 31 30.85 -7.59 25.69
C GLY A 31 30.24 -6.95 24.45
N PRO A 32 30.85 -7.12 23.27
CA PRO A 32 30.33 -6.51 22.04
C PRO A 32 28.93 -7.03 21.73
N VAL A 33 27.98 -6.12 21.49
CA VAL A 33 26.59 -6.49 21.20
C VAL A 33 26.22 -6.05 19.79
N LYS A 34 25.70 -6.99 18.99
CA LYS A 34 25.18 -6.75 17.64
C LYS A 34 23.66 -6.81 17.66
N THR A 35 23.02 -5.68 17.37
CA THR A 35 21.56 -5.56 17.19
C THR A 35 21.21 -5.79 15.72
N VAL A 36 20.20 -6.64 15.45
CA VAL A 36 19.77 -6.96 14.09
C VAL A 36 18.23 -6.87 14.01
N PRO A 37 17.67 -5.96 13.19
CA PRO A 37 16.23 -5.85 13.00
C PRO A 37 15.70 -6.98 12.09
N LEU A 38 14.45 -7.41 12.31
CA LEU A 38 13.78 -8.43 11.51
C LEU A 38 12.26 -8.17 11.39
N TYR A 39 11.82 -7.78 10.20
CA TYR A 39 10.41 -7.55 9.86
C TYR A 39 10.16 -7.88 8.38
N SER A 40 8.90 -8.03 7.98
CA SER A 40 8.50 -8.55 6.67
C SER A 40 8.97 -7.72 5.48
N THR A 41 9.07 -6.40 5.63
CA THR A 41 9.49 -5.45 4.60
C THR A 41 11.02 -5.39 4.41
N LEU A 42 11.80 -6.05 5.28
CA LEU A 42 13.26 -6.12 5.19
C LEU A 42 13.68 -7.02 4.01
N PRO A 43 14.74 -6.71 3.24
CA PRO A 43 15.17 -7.55 2.12
C PRO A 43 15.66 -8.92 2.55
N PRO A 44 15.58 -9.92 1.67
CA PRO A 44 16.14 -11.24 1.91
C PRO A 44 17.61 -11.21 2.35
N ALA A 45 18.47 -10.41 1.69
CA ALA A 45 19.89 -10.31 2.07
C ALA A 45 20.12 -9.74 3.48
N MET A 46 19.27 -8.81 3.92
CA MET A 46 19.34 -8.24 5.26
C MET A 46 18.68 -9.16 6.30
N GLN A 47 17.59 -9.84 5.93
CA GLN A 47 16.99 -10.89 6.75
C GLN A 47 18.00 -12.02 6.99
N GLN A 48 18.83 -12.37 6.00
CA GLN A 48 19.87 -13.40 6.16
C GLN A 48 20.93 -13.04 7.21
N LYS A 49 21.14 -11.74 7.51
CA LYS A 49 22.07 -11.31 8.57
C LYS A 49 21.70 -11.84 9.95
N ILE A 50 20.46 -12.27 10.16
CA ILE A 50 20.05 -12.92 11.41
C ILE A 50 20.75 -14.25 11.63
N PHE A 51 21.27 -14.91 10.59
CA PHE A 51 21.98 -16.18 10.67
C PHE A 51 23.48 -16.01 10.92
N GLU A 52 24.02 -14.80 10.79
CA GLU A 52 25.43 -14.53 11.08
C GLU A 52 25.76 -14.84 12.57
N PRO A 53 26.97 -15.34 12.88
CA PRO A 53 27.34 -15.68 14.25
C PRO A 53 27.35 -14.44 15.16
N ALA A 54 27.29 -14.69 16.48
CA ALA A 54 27.44 -13.61 17.45
C ALA A 54 28.89 -13.07 17.41
N PRO A 55 29.08 -11.77 17.71
CA PRO A 55 30.43 -11.21 17.78
C PRO A 55 31.27 -11.94 18.84
N THR A 56 32.57 -12.07 18.59
CA THR A 56 33.53 -12.62 19.54
C THR A 56 33.81 -11.62 20.68
N PRO A 57 34.22 -12.07 21.88
CA PRO A 57 34.66 -11.18 22.95
C PRO A 57 35.80 -10.26 22.49
N LEU A 58 35.85 -9.03 23.02
CA LEU A 58 36.90 -8.05 22.70
C LEU A 58 38.27 -8.43 23.28
N THR A 59 38.28 -9.09 24.44
CA THR A 59 39.48 -9.52 25.16
C THR A 59 39.38 -11.00 25.55
N VAL A 60 40.52 -11.67 25.63
CA VAL A 60 40.59 -13.07 26.07
C VAL A 60 40.15 -13.15 27.54
N GLY A 61 39.05 -13.86 27.81
CA GLY A 61 38.43 -13.94 29.15
C GLY A 61 37.45 -12.80 29.49
N GLY A 62 37.22 -11.87 28.56
CA GLY A 62 36.23 -10.80 28.71
C GLY A 62 34.77 -11.27 28.59
N PRO A 63 33.80 -10.37 28.84
CA PRO A 63 32.38 -10.70 28.72
C PRO A 63 32.03 -11.18 27.30
N PRO A 64 31.17 -12.21 27.18
CA PRO A 64 30.85 -12.82 25.89
C PRO A 64 30.11 -11.85 24.98
N GLY A 65 30.50 -11.80 23.71
CA GLY A 65 29.77 -11.05 22.70
C GLY A 65 28.37 -11.63 22.47
N ARG A 66 27.40 -10.76 22.20
CA ARG A 66 25.98 -11.13 22.10
C ARG A 66 25.34 -10.60 20.84
N LYS A 67 24.58 -11.45 20.15
CA LYS A 67 23.64 -11.03 19.11
C LYS A 67 22.24 -10.89 19.71
N ILE A 68 21.58 -9.77 19.42
CA ILE A 68 20.20 -9.48 19.77
C ILE A 68 19.44 -9.28 18.47
N VAL A 69 18.49 -10.17 18.21
CA VAL A 69 17.54 -10.03 17.10
C VAL A 69 16.30 -9.33 17.64
N VAL A 70 15.87 -8.25 16.99
CA VAL A 70 14.65 -7.51 17.34
C VAL A 70 13.66 -7.75 16.21
N SER A 71 12.60 -8.50 16.49
CA SER A 71 11.75 -9.10 15.45
C SER A 71 10.26 -8.89 15.67
N THR A 72 9.50 -8.93 14.57
CA THR A 72 8.04 -9.11 14.62
C THR A 72 7.66 -10.58 14.85
N ASN A 73 6.38 -10.91 14.77
CA ASN A 73 5.89 -12.29 14.77
C ASN A 73 6.39 -13.14 13.59
N ILE A 74 7.16 -12.60 12.63
CA ILE A 74 7.85 -13.39 11.61
C ILE A 74 8.80 -14.44 12.21
N ALA A 75 9.40 -14.14 13.37
CA ALA A 75 10.25 -15.09 14.09
C ALA A 75 9.46 -16.04 15.01
N GLU A 76 8.13 -15.90 15.10
CA GLU A 76 7.26 -16.70 15.97
C GLU A 76 7.01 -18.11 15.42
N THR A 77 6.92 -18.27 14.10
CA THR A 77 6.59 -19.54 13.43
C THR A 77 7.65 -19.90 12.39
N SER A 78 7.84 -19.05 11.39
CA SER A 78 8.48 -19.36 10.11
C SER A 78 10.01 -19.46 10.12
N LEU A 79 10.71 -18.85 11.10
CA LEU A 79 12.17 -18.79 11.12
C LEU A 79 12.78 -19.47 12.35
N THR A 80 13.81 -20.27 12.13
CA THR A 80 14.62 -20.92 13.16
C THR A 80 15.98 -20.23 13.25
N ILE A 81 16.16 -19.37 14.25
CA ILE A 81 17.45 -18.70 14.49
C ILE A 81 18.23 -19.55 15.51
N ASP A 82 19.35 -20.11 15.09
CA ASP A 82 20.17 -20.94 15.95
C ASP A 82 20.89 -20.10 17.02
N GLY A 83 21.09 -20.69 18.21
CA GLY A 83 21.82 -20.06 19.31
C GLY A 83 21.01 -19.05 20.14
N ILE A 84 19.70 -18.93 19.92
CA ILE A 84 18.79 -18.17 20.78
C ILE A 84 18.62 -18.88 22.12
N VAL A 85 19.02 -18.20 23.19
CA VAL A 85 18.91 -18.68 24.58
C VAL A 85 17.90 -17.84 25.36
N TYR A 86 17.81 -16.54 25.03
CA TYR A 86 16.95 -15.61 25.72
C TYR A 86 15.85 -15.13 24.77
N VAL A 87 14.59 -15.20 25.20
CA VAL A 87 13.46 -14.60 24.50
C VAL A 87 12.87 -13.53 25.41
N ILE A 88 12.59 -12.35 24.85
CA ILE A 88 11.88 -11.26 25.53
C ILE A 88 10.55 -11.08 24.82
N ASP A 89 9.45 -11.29 25.55
CA ASP A 89 8.09 -11.26 25.03
C ASP A 89 7.24 -10.20 25.74
N PRO A 90 7.02 -9.04 25.11
CA PRO A 90 6.09 -8.03 25.61
C PRO A 90 4.62 -8.44 25.54
N GLY A 91 4.27 -9.48 24.77
CA GLY A 91 2.90 -9.98 24.69
C GLY A 91 1.99 -9.28 23.66
N PHE A 92 2.56 -8.52 22.73
CA PHE A 92 1.79 -7.81 21.69
C PHE A 92 2.21 -8.21 20.26
N ALA A 93 1.28 -8.03 19.32
CA ALA A 93 1.52 -8.13 17.88
C ALA A 93 0.54 -7.22 17.12
N LYS A 94 0.93 -6.74 15.93
CA LYS A 94 -0.04 -6.13 15.01
C LYS A 94 -0.91 -7.22 14.40
N GLN A 95 -2.23 -7.09 14.56
CA GLN A 95 -3.22 -8.02 14.03
C GLN A 95 -4.16 -7.27 13.08
N LYS A 96 -4.53 -7.91 11.98
CA LYS A 96 -5.61 -7.41 11.11
C LYS A 96 -6.94 -7.46 11.84
N VAL A 97 -7.68 -6.37 11.74
CA VAL A 97 -9.04 -6.24 12.22
C VAL A 97 -9.88 -5.64 11.11
N TYR A 98 -10.93 -6.36 10.76
CA TYR A 98 -11.96 -5.91 9.83
C TYR A 98 -13.24 -5.58 10.59
N ASN A 99 -13.78 -4.39 10.36
CA ASN A 99 -15.09 -4.04 10.86
C ASN A 99 -16.09 -4.05 9.69
N PRO A 100 -17.05 -5.02 9.65
CA PRO A 100 -17.96 -5.19 8.52
C PRO A 100 -18.96 -4.04 8.36
N ARG A 101 -19.23 -3.27 9.42
CA ARG A 101 -20.18 -2.14 9.37
C ARG A 101 -19.58 -0.93 8.67
N ILE A 102 -18.33 -0.58 9.02
CA ILE A 102 -17.61 0.54 8.39
C ILE A 102 -16.81 0.11 7.15
N ARG A 103 -16.74 -1.19 6.86
CA ARG A 103 -16.02 -1.78 5.70
C ARG A 103 -14.53 -1.41 5.65
N VAL A 104 -13.93 -1.19 6.81
CA VAL A 104 -12.52 -0.83 6.98
C VAL A 104 -11.74 -2.01 7.55
N GLU A 105 -10.62 -2.29 6.89
CA GLU A 105 -9.54 -3.12 7.43
C GLU A 105 -8.48 -2.22 8.05
N SER A 106 -7.97 -2.62 9.21
CA SER A 106 -6.91 -1.89 9.91
C SER A 106 -5.97 -2.85 10.63
N LEU A 107 -4.73 -2.42 10.83
CA LEU A 107 -3.75 -3.13 11.64
C LEU A 107 -3.70 -2.51 13.03
N LEU A 108 -4.18 -3.25 14.02
CA LEU A 108 -4.18 -2.80 15.42
C LEU A 108 -3.17 -3.59 16.23
N VAL A 109 -2.45 -2.90 17.11
CA VAL A 109 -1.61 -3.57 18.11
C VAL A 109 -2.56 -4.23 19.12
N SER A 110 -2.50 -5.56 19.18
CA SER A 110 -3.36 -6.37 20.03
C SER A 110 -2.53 -7.34 20.88
N PRO A 111 -3.02 -7.74 22.07
CA PRO A 111 -2.42 -8.81 22.86
C PRO A 111 -2.35 -10.11 22.05
N ILE A 112 -1.30 -10.90 22.28
CA ILE A 112 -1.15 -12.23 21.66
C ILE A 112 -1.99 -13.28 22.38
N SER A 113 -2.13 -14.46 21.79
CA SER A 113 -2.73 -15.61 22.47
C SER A 113 -1.71 -16.36 23.35
N LYS A 114 -2.20 -17.20 24.26
CA LYS A 114 -1.39 -18.15 25.02
C LYS A 114 -0.60 -19.08 24.09
N ALA A 115 -1.23 -19.54 22.98
CA ALA A 115 -0.56 -20.32 21.96
C ALA A 115 0.63 -19.56 21.34
N SER A 116 0.45 -18.30 20.95
CA SER A 116 1.53 -17.45 20.44
C SER A 116 2.63 -17.21 21.48
N ALA A 117 2.28 -16.93 22.73
CA ALA A 117 3.25 -16.78 23.83
C ALA A 117 4.07 -18.06 24.06
N HIS A 118 3.45 -19.23 23.87
CA HIS A 118 4.13 -20.51 23.93
C HIS A 118 5.08 -20.71 22.74
N GLN A 119 4.62 -20.41 21.52
CA GLN A 119 5.44 -20.44 20.29
C GLN A 119 6.66 -19.52 20.38
N ARG A 120 6.49 -18.30 20.92
CA ARG A 120 7.59 -17.36 21.18
C ARG A 120 8.59 -17.94 22.18
N SER A 121 8.11 -18.48 23.30
CA SER A 121 9.00 -19.10 24.30
C SER A 121 9.76 -20.32 23.75
N GLY A 122 9.15 -21.09 22.85
CA GLY A 122 9.76 -22.23 22.16
C GLY A 122 10.82 -21.86 21.11
N ARG A 123 11.11 -20.56 20.92
CA ARG A 123 12.27 -20.08 20.15
C ARG A 123 13.56 -20.11 20.96
N ALA A 124 13.46 -20.07 22.28
CA ALA A 124 14.55 -20.46 23.18
C ALA A 124 14.47 -21.97 23.46
N GLY A 125 15.56 -22.58 23.93
CA GLY A 125 15.51 -23.99 24.33
C GLY A 125 15.66 -25.00 23.20
N ARG A 126 15.97 -24.57 21.97
CA ARG A 126 16.07 -25.45 20.79
C ARG A 126 17.39 -26.22 20.74
N THR A 127 18.50 -25.50 20.76
CA THR A 127 19.85 -26.10 20.70
C THR A 127 20.45 -26.31 22.08
N GLN A 128 19.99 -25.54 23.07
CA GLN A 128 20.45 -25.60 24.46
C GLN A 128 19.38 -24.97 25.38
N PRO A 129 19.40 -25.26 26.70
CA PRO A 129 18.45 -24.68 27.65
C PRO A 129 18.38 -23.16 27.53
N GLY A 130 17.16 -22.61 27.59
CA GLY A 130 16.89 -21.20 27.40
C GLY A 130 15.90 -20.63 28.41
N LYS A 131 15.78 -19.30 28.43
CA LYS A 131 14.88 -18.55 29.31
C LYS A 131 14.01 -17.61 28.48
N CYS A 132 12.72 -17.57 28.79
CA CYS A 132 11.77 -16.63 28.22
C CYS A 132 11.32 -15.63 29.30
N PHE A 133 11.54 -14.35 29.05
CA PHE A 133 11.12 -13.25 29.90
C PHE A 133 9.85 -12.63 29.31
N ARG A 134 8.72 -12.91 29.96
CA ARG A 134 7.41 -12.35 29.61
C ARG A 134 7.20 -11.07 30.41
N LEU A 135 6.89 -9.96 29.74
CA LEU A 135 6.70 -8.65 30.39
C LEU A 135 5.24 -8.44 30.86
N TYR A 136 4.63 -9.50 31.38
CA TYR A 136 3.27 -9.49 31.90
C TYR A 136 3.17 -10.52 33.03
N THR A 137 2.25 -10.27 33.96
CA THR A 137 2.09 -11.14 35.15
C THR A 137 1.52 -12.50 34.76
N GLU A 138 1.78 -13.53 35.58
CA GLU A 138 1.16 -14.84 35.43
C GLU A 138 -0.38 -14.75 35.50
N LYS A 139 -0.91 -13.85 36.32
CA LYS A 139 -2.35 -13.57 36.38
C LYS A 139 -2.88 -13.07 35.03
N SER A 140 -2.20 -12.12 34.40
CA SER A 140 -2.57 -11.63 33.06
C SER A 140 -2.42 -12.70 31.99
N PHE A 141 -1.38 -13.53 32.07
CA PHE A 141 -1.22 -14.66 31.16
C PHE A 141 -2.42 -15.63 31.26
N ASN A 142 -2.87 -15.93 32.48
CA ASN A 142 -3.94 -16.90 32.70
C ASN A 142 -5.35 -16.34 32.44
N ASN A 143 -5.60 -15.07 32.79
CA ASN A 143 -6.94 -14.48 32.76
C ASN A 143 -7.20 -13.58 31.55
N ASP A 144 -6.20 -12.81 31.09
CA ASP A 144 -6.39 -11.77 30.07
C ASP A 144 -6.11 -12.31 28.65
N LEU A 145 -5.15 -13.23 28.50
CA LEU A 145 -4.79 -13.79 27.19
C LEU A 145 -5.72 -14.91 26.75
N GLN A 146 -6.19 -14.81 25.51
CA GLN A 146 -6.99 -15.85 24.86
C GLN A 146 -6.17 -17.12 24.62
N PRO A 147 -6.76 -18.33 24.68
CA PRO A 147 -6.04 -19.58 24.49
C PRO A 147 -5.42 -19.69 23.09
N GLN A 148 -6.18 -19.35 22.06
CA GLN A 148 -5.73 -19.32 20.67
C GLN A 148 -6.07 -17.98 20.03
N THR A 149 -5.33 -17.64 18.98
CA THR A 149 -5.61 -16.44 18.18
C THR A 149 -6.81 -16.73 17.29
N TYR A 150 -7.76 -15.79 17.21
CA TYR A 150 -8.90 -15.92 16.31
C TYR A 150 -8.45 -16.15 14.85
N PRO A 151 -9.07 -17.09 14.11
CA PRO A 151 -8.78 -17.33 12.70
C PRO A 151 -8.81 -16.05 11.86
N GLU A 152 -7.92 -15.95 10.86
CA GLU A 152 -7.82 -14.76 10.01
C GLU A 152 -9.10 -14.51 9.19
N ILE A 153 -9.82 -15.57 8.83
CA ILE A 153 -11.11 -15.50 8.11
C ILE A 153 -12.17 -14.70 8.89
N LEU A 154 -12.12 -14.71 10.22
CA LEU A 154 -13.08 -13.98 11.06
C LEU A 154 -12.73 -12.48 11.20
N ARG A 155 -11.52 -12.08 10.80
CA ARG A 155 -10.95 -10.75 11.09
C ARG A 155 -10.44 -10.02 9.85
N SER A 156 -10.71 -10.54 8.67
CA SER A 156 -10.28 -9.97 7.39
C SER A 156 -11.47 -9.82 6.44
N ASN A 157 -11.33 -8.97 5.43
CA ASN A 157 -12.30 -8.80 4.40
C ASN A 157 -12.37 -10.04 3.50
N LEU A 158 -13.54 -10.67 3.46
CA LEU A 158 -13.77 -11.92 2.76
C LEU A 158 -13.95 -11.77 1.25
N ALA A 159 -13.89 -10.54 0.76
CA ALA A 159 -13.92 -10.20 -0.65
C ALA A 159 -13.13 -11.21 -1.51
N ASN A 160 -11.81 -11.15 -1.45
CA ASN A 160 -10.94 -11.96 -2.31
C ASN A 160 -11.23 -13.46 -2.14
N THR A 161 -11.42 -13.91 -0.90
CA THR A 161 -11.76 -15.31 -0.58
C THR A 161 -13.03 -15.76 -1.29
N ILE A 162 -14.12 -14.98 -1.21
CA ILE A 162 -15.39 -15.30 -1.87
C ILE A 162 -15.24 -15.33 -3.39
N LEU A 163 -14.47 -14.41 -3.97
CA LEU A 163 -14.23 -14.41 -5.42
C LEU A 163 -13.49 -15.68 -5.86
N THR A 164 -12.50 -16.11 -5.07
CA THR A 164 -11.79 -17.38 -5.30
C THR A 164 -12.71 -18.59 -5.11
N LEU A 165 -13.55 -18.62 -4.07
CA LEU A 165 -14.52 -19.71 -3.86
C LEU A 165 -15.52 -19.82 -5.01
N LYS A 166 -16.05 -18.69 -5.49
CA LYS A 166 -16.95 -18.64 -6.64
C LYS A 166 -16.27 -19.12 -7.92
N LYS A 167 -14.99 -18.77 -8.12
CA LYS A 167 -14.20 -19.29 -9.25
C LYS A 167 -14.02 -20.82 -9.19
N LEU A 168 -13.93 -21.38 -7.98
CA LEU A 168 -13.86 -22.83 -7.77
C LEU A 168 -15.21 -23.54 -7.99
N GLY A 169 -16.29 -22.80 -8.29
CA GLY A 169 -17.63 -23.35 -8.52
C GLY A 169 -18.44 -23.57 -7.25
N ILE A 170 -18.07 -22.90 -6.14
CA ILE A 170 -18.82 -22.97 -4.89
C ILE A 170 -19.87 -21.86 -4.88
N ASP A 171 -21.14 -22.26 -5.07
CA ASP A 171 -22.24 -21.31 -5.14
C ASP A 171 -22.89 -20.99 -3.80
N ASP A 172 -23.06 -22.02 -2.97
CA ASP A 172 -23.64 -21.89 -1.64
C ASP A 172 -22.54 -21.61 -0.61
N LEU A 173 -22.34 -20.32 -0.34
CA LEU A 173 -21.36 -19.84 0.64
C LEU A 173 -21.89 -19.91 2.07
N VAL A 174 -23.20 -20.04 2.27
CA VAL A 174 -23.83 -20.05 3.61
C VAL A 174 -23.67 -21.44 4.23
N HIS A 175 -23.86 -22.48 3.44
CA HIS A 175 -23.71 -23.88 3.88
C HIS A 175 -22.33 -24.47 3.55
N PHE A 176 -21.37 -23.63 3.15
CA PHE A 176 -20.00 -24.08 2.96
C PHE A 176 -19.38 -24.49 4.30
N ASP A 177 -18.73 -25.66 4.32
CA ASP A 177 -18.19 -26.28 5.54
C ASP A 177 -16.88 -25.62 5.99
N PHE A 178 -16.99 -24.40 6.53
CA PHE A 178 -15.87 -23.72 7.19
C PHE A 178 -15.58 -24.35 8.54
N MET A 179 -14.29 -24.58 8.85
CA MET A 179 -13.86 -24.98 10.21
C MET A 179 -14.35 -23.97 11.27
N ASP A 180 -14.18 -22.68 10.97
CA ASP A 180 -14.70 -21.57 11.75
C ASP A 180 -15.45 -20.62 10.80
N PRO A 181 -16.79 -20.71 10.70
CA PRO A 181 -17.57 -19.93 9.75
C PRO A 181 -17.55 -18.44 10.11
N PRO A 182 -17.33 -17.54 9.13
CA PRO A 182 -17.46 -16.11 9.36
C PRO A 182 -18.92 -15.72 9.62
N ALA A 183 -19.11 -14.60 10.31
CA ALA A 183 -20.45 -14.05 10.52
C ALA A 183 -21.16 -13.80 9.18
N SER A 184 -22.44 -14.14 9.11
CA SER A 184 -23.25 -13.97 7.90
C SER A 184 -23.26 -12.52 7.42
N GLU A 185 -23.20 -11.54 8.34
CA GLU A 185 -23.06 -10.13 7.99
C GLU A 185 -21.78 -9.89 7.15
N THR A 186 -20.63 -10.41 7.57
CA THR A 186 -19.35 -10.25 6.86
C THR A 186 -19.39 -10.88 5.45
N LEU A 187 -20.01 -12.06 5.32
CA LEU A 187 -20.21 -12.71 4.02
C LEU A 187 -21.10 -11.87 3.10
N MET A 188 -22.26 -11.42 3.60
CA MET A 188 -23.20 -10.61 2.84
C MET A 188 -22.57 -9.28 2.40
N ARG A 189 -21.78 -8.63 3.26
CA ARG A 189 -21.04 -7.41 2.89
C ARG A 189 -20.01 -7.64 1.80
N ALA A 190 -19.29 -8.77 1.85
CA ALA A 190 -18.30 -9.09 0.84
C ALA A 190 -18.94 -9.43 -0.53
N LEU A 191 -20.13 -10.04 -0.53
CA LEU A 191 -20.98 -10.25 -1.72
C LEU A 191 -21.55 -8.93 -2.27
N GLU A 192 -22.07 -8.06 -1.40
CA GLU A 192 -22.56 -6.73 -1.76
C GLU A 192 -21.45 -5.90 -2.44
N VAL A 193 -20.24 -5.91 -1.87
CA VAL A 193 -19.06 -5.26 -2.48
C VAL A 193 -18.71 -5.87 -3.84
N LEU A 194 -18.85 -7.18 -4.03
CA LEU A 194 -18.62 -7.82 -5.33
C LEU A 194 -19.62 -7.39 -6.39
N ASN A 195 -20.90 -7.35 -6.01
CA ASN A 195 -21.99 -6.95 -6.87
C ASN A 195 -21.82 -5.47 -7.28
N TYR A 196 -21.48 -4.57 -6.34
CA TYR A 196 -21.15 -3.18 -6.67
C TYR A 196 -19.93 -3.04 -7.59
N LEU A 197 -18.95 -3.93 -7.47
CA LEU A 197 -17.80 -4.00 -8.38
C LEU A 197 -18.12 -4.75 -9.69
N GLY A 198 -19.38 -5.11 -9.95
CA GLY A 198 -19.85 -5.84 -11.13
C GLY A 198 -19.15 -7.18 -11.37
N ALA A 199 -18.54 -7.75 -10.33
CA ALA A 199 -17.85 -9.02 -10.37
C ALA A 199 -18.82 -10.19 -10.13
N LEU A 200 -19.92 -9.93 -9.43
CA LEU A 200 -21.09 -10.80 -9.35
C LEU A 200 -22.30 -10.10 -9.98
N ASP A 201 -23.23 -10.89 -10.51
CA ASP A 201 -24.56 -10.42 -10.91
C ASP A 201 -25.49 -10.30 -9.67
N ASP A 202 -26.76 -9.97 -9.88
CA ASP A 202 -27.75 -9.81 -8.79
C ASP A 202 -28.20 -11.16 -8.23
N GLU A 203 -28.03 -12.24 -9.00
CA GLU A 203 -28.25 -13.62 -8.62
C GLU A 203 -27.07 -14.24 -7.84
N GLY A 204 -25.92 -13.56 -7.79
CA GLY A 204 -24.72 -14.00 -7.08
C GLY A 204 -23.80 -14.95 -7.86
N ASN A 205 -23.95 -15.03 -9.18
CA ASN A 205 -23.07 -15.77 -10.08
C ASN A 205 -21.88 -14.92 -10.54
N LEU A 206 -20.80 -15.59 -10.92
CA LEU A 206 -19.58 -14.95 -11.39
C LEU A 206 -19.78 -14.34 -12.79
N THR A 207 -19.59 -13.02 -12.92
CA THR A 207 -19.63 -12.36 -14.22
C THR A 207 -18.33 -12.60 -14.99
N LYS A 208 -18.33 -12.38 -16.31
CA LYS A 208 -17.09 -12.39 -17.13
C LYS A 208 -16.03 -11.44 -16.58
N LEU A 209 -16.46 -10.33 -15.98
CA LEU A 209 -15.56 -9.40 -15.32
C LEU A 209 -15.00 -10.02 -14.03
N GLY A 210 -15.85 -10.63 -13.19
CA GLY A 210 -15.43 -11.32 -11.98
C GLY A 210 -14.40 -12.42 -12.24
N GLU A 211 -14.57 -13.17 -13.33
CA GLU A 211 -13.63 -14.19 -13.77
C GLU A 211 -12.24 -13.58 -14.06
N ILE A 212 -12.20 -12.49 -14.82
CA ILE A 212 -10.94 -11.78 -15.11
C ILE A 212 -10.35 -11.20 -13.81
N MET A 213 -11.17 -10.59 -12.95
CA MET A 213 -10.75 -10.04 -11.66
C MET A 213 -10.12 -11.12 -10.77
N SER A 214 -10.63 -12.35 -10.78
CA SER A 214 -10.13 -13.46 -9.96
C SER A 214 -8.70 -13.92 -10.30
N GLU A 215 -8.18 -13.57 -11.48
CA GLU A 215 -6.82 -13.91 -11.94
C GLU A 215 -5.76 -12.95 -11.41
N PHE A 216 -6.18 -11.76 -10.95
CA PHE A 216 -5.25 -10.79 -10.40
C PHE A 216 -5.02 -11.05 -8.90
N PRO A 217 -3.76 -11.12 -8.44
CA PRO A 217 -3.43 -11.44 -7.04
C PRO A 217 -3.65 -10.27 -6.06
N TRP A 218 -4.47 -9.28 -6.41
CA TRP A 218 -4.61 -8.00 -5.70
C TRP A 218 -6.01 -7.79 -5.10
N ILE A 219 -6.11 -6.84 -4.18
CA ILE A 219 -7.37 -6.33 -3.66
C ILE A 219 -8.22 -5.75 -4.81
N ARG A 220 -9.49 -6.17 -4.86
CA ARG A 220 -10.43 -5.93 -5.96
C ARG A 220 -10.65 -4.46 -6.35
N ARG A 221 -10.39 -3.53 -5.43
CA ARG A 221 -10.53 -2.08 -5.64
C ARG A 221 -9.62 -1.59 -6.79
N TYR A 222 -8.41 -2.12 -6.88
CA TYR A 222 -7.47 -1.82 -7.96
C TYR A 222 -7.85 -2.53 -9.27
N GLN A 223 -8.43 -3.73 -9.18
CA GLN A 223 -8.84 -4.50 -10.34
C GLN A 223 -9.98 -3.80 -11.11
N ARG A 224 -10.93 -3.17 -10.40
CA ARG A 224 -12.00 -2.36 -11.01
C ARG A 224 -11.49 -1.03 -11.58
N CYS A 225 -10.54 -0.34 -10.91
CA CYS A 225 -9.83 0.80 -11.51
C CYS A 225 -9.19 0.42 -12.85
N LEU A 226 -8.50 -0.72 -12.90
CA LEU A 226 -7.83 -1.24 -14.09
C LEU A 226 -8.83 -1.51 -15.23
N PHE A 227 -10.01 -2.06 -14.90
CA PHE A 227 -11.02 -2.41 -15.89
C PHE A 227 -11.90 -1.23 -16.33
N SER A 228 -12.17 -0.28 -15.45
CA SER A 228 -12.91 0.94 -15.81
C SER A 228 -12.08 1.90 -16.66
N ALA A 229 -10.75 1.86 -16.53
CA ALA A 229 -9.83 2.56 -17.44
C ALA A 229 -9.93 2.06 -18.90
N ARG A 230 -10.61 0.93 -19.13
CA ARG A 230 -10.86 0.38 -20.46
C ARG A 230 -11.99 1.09 -21.22
N ASN A 231 -12.95 1.69 -20.50
CA ASN A 231 -14.22 2.17 -21.06
C ASN A 231 -14.44 3.68 -20.94
N LEU A 232 -13.83 4.37 -19.97
CA LEU A 232 -13.68 5.81 -20.12
C LEU A 232 -12.75 6.07 -21.32
N ILE A 233 -12.97 7.16 -22.05
CA ILE A 233 -11.98 7.77 -22.98
C ILE A 233 -10.70 8.21 -22.20
N VAL A 234 -10.52 7.75 -20.98
CA VAL A 234 -9.27 7.69 -20.25
C VAL A 234 -8.47 6.53 -20.82
N GLN A 235 -7.91 6.77 -21.99
CA GLN A 235 -6.72 6.08 -22.42
C GLN A 235 -5.66 6.30 -21.30
N MET A 236 -5.46 5.27 -20.46
CA MET A 236 -4.27 5.03 -19.61
C MET A 236 -3.23 4.15 -20.32
N ARG A 237 -2.08 4.71 -20.75
CA ARG A 237 -0.94 3.87 -21.17
C ARG A 237 -0.50 3.37 -19.83
N PHE A 238 -0.15 2.10 -19.83
CA PHE A 238 1.01 1.67 -19.11
C PHE A 238 2.00 1.30 -20.20
N CYS A 239 3.08 2.07 -20.39
CA CYS A 239 4.05 1.81 -21.44
C CYS A 239 5.38 1.40 -20.82
N LEU A 240 5.78 0.14 -21.01
CA LEU A 240 7.17 -0.33 -20.89
C LEU A 240 7.72 -0.61 -22.31
N PHE A 241 8.73 0.18 -22.72
CA PHE A 241 9.88 -0.07 -23.64
C PHE A 241 9.65 -0.56 -25.10
N LEU A 242 10.51 -0.35 -26.13
CA LEU A 242 11.93 0.09 -26.34
C LEU A 242 12.00 0.79 -27.78
N PRO A 243 13.15 1.31 -28.27
CA PRO A 243 13.29 2.48 -29.16
C PRO A 243 13.39 2.17 -30.67
N CYS A 244 13.19 3.19 -31.51
CA CYS A 244 13.90 3.31 -32.79
C CYS A 244 13.96 4.77 -33.28
N PHE A 245 15.19 5.31 -33.27
CA PHE A 245 15.84 6.20 -34.24
C PHE A 245 15.19 7.49 -34.83
N GLN A 246 16.12 8.45 -35.01
CA GLN A 246 16.13 9.69 -35.82
C GLN A 246 15.35 10.91 -35.27
N GLN A 247 15.93 12.12 -35.17
CA GLN A 247 17.03 12.71 -35.94
C GLN A 247 17.72 13.89 -35.20
N LEU A 248 18.96 14.15 -35.61
CA LEU A 248 19.99 15.07 -35.13
C LEU A 248 19.63 16.58 -35.05
N SER A 249 20.55 17.31 -34.38
CA SER A 249 20.81 18.76 -34.29
C SER A 249 20.01 19.52 -33.23
N CYS A 250 20.61 20.22 -32.26
CA CYS A 250 21.75 21.14 -32.35
C CYS A 250 22.69 21.11 -31.12
N LEU A 251 23.96 21.39 -31.40
CA LEU A 251 25.04 21.70 -30.45
C LEU A 251 24.75 22.94 -29.59
N GLY A 252 25.29 22.95 -28.37
CA GLY A 252 25.79 24.18 -27.73
C GLY A 252 25.33 24.45 -26.30
N SER A 253 26.28 24.34 -25.35
CA SER A 253 26.37 25.06 -24.05
C SER A 253 25.27 24.90 -22.98
N MET A 254 25.66 24.42 -21.80
CA MET A 254 25.01 24.73 -20.51
C MET A 254 25.33 26.17 -20.06
N PRO A 255 24.75 26.71 -18.96
CA PRO A 255 23.35 26.80 -18.49
C PRO A 255 22.95 28.33 -18.49
N PRO A 256 21.86 28.89 -17.88
CA PRO A 256 20.85 28.40 -16.92
C PRO A 256 19.41 28.60 -17.45
N VAL A 257 18.40 28.53 -16.57
CA VAL A 257 16.97 28.91 -16.78
C VAL A 257 16.03 27.75 -17.14
N GLY A 258 15.02 27.56 -16.28
CA GLY A 258 13.70 27.01 -16.62
C GLY A 258 13.67 25.58 -17.16
N MET A 259 13.50 24.61 -16.27
CA MET A 259 13.16 23.23 -16.64
C MET A 259 11.74 23.16 -17.24
N HIS A 260 11.59 23.56 -18.50
CA HIS A 260 10.73 22.86 -19.44
C HIS A 260 11.62 21.81 -20.10
N HIS A 261 11.28 20.51 -20.06
CA HIS A 261 11.54 19.56 -21.16
C HIS A 261 10.83 18.22 -20.89
N ARG A 262 10.45 17.57 -22.00
CA ARG A 262 9.35 16.60 -22.17
C ARG A 262 9.64 15.24 -21.54
N ILE A 263 8.72 14.78 -20.70
CA ILE A 263 8.59 13.37 -20.31
C ILE A 263 7.27 12.88 -20.92
N SER A 264 7.37 12.00 -21.90
CA SER A 264 6.19 11.36 -22.49
C SER A 264 6.09 9.91 -22.01
N ASN A 265 4.86 9.54 -21.66
CA ASN A 265 4.32 8.19 -21.50
C ASN A 265 4.21 7.68 -20.07
N CYS A 266 2.95 7.49 -19.70
CA CYS A 266 2.47 7.42 -18.35
C CYS A 266 2.08 5.98 -18.04
N SER A 267 2.07 5.59 -16.76
CA SER A 267 1.71 4.25 -16.32
C SER A 267 1.28 4.30 -14.87
N PHE A 268 -0.01 4.06 -14.63
CA PHE A 268 -0.67 4.31 -13.36
C PHE A 268 -0.59 3.12 -12.39
N SER A 269 0.60 2.67 -11.99
CA SER A 269 0.67 1.76 -10.84
C SER A 269 0.45 2.59 -9.61
N VAL A 270 -0.79 2.68 -9.13
CA VAL A 270 -1.03 3.22 -7.80
C VAL A 270 -0.34 2.32 -6.81
N PHE A 271 0.82 2.78 -6.36
CA PHE A 271 1.35 2.44 -5.07
C PHE A 271 0.32 2.92 -4.06
N SER A 272 -0.49 2.04 -3.52
CA SER A 272 -1.13 2.34 -2.25
C SER A 272 -1.23 1.09 -1.41
N HIS A 273 -1.30 1.34 -0.12
CA HIS A 273 -0.53 0.68 0.95
C HIS A 273 -0.78 -0.82 1.18
N GLU A 274 -1.64 -1.45 0.38
CA GLU A 274 -2.04 -2.85 0.52
C GLU A 274 -1.65 -3.72 -0.68
N ALA A 275 -0.93 -3.16 -1.66
CA ALA A 275 -0.36 -3.92 -2.75
C ALA A 275 1.10 -4.32 -2.45
N HIS A 276 1.37 -5.22 -1.48
CA HIS A 276 2.66 -5.90 -1.25
C HIS A 276 3.94 -5.04 -1.17
N VAL A 277 3.81 -3.71 -1.20
CA VAL A 277 4.90 -2.75 -1.35
C VAL A 277 4.78 -1.76 -0.19
N PRO A 278 5.82 -1.63 0.66
CA PRO A 278 5.83 -0.68 1.77
C PRO A 278 5.76 0.77 1.29
N ASN A 279 5.57 1.72 2.21
CA ASN A 279 5.58 3.14 1.89
C ASN A 279 6.84 3.48 1.10
N CYS A 280 6.69 4.21 -0.02
CA CYS A 280 7.83 4.57 -0.84
C CYS A 280 8.65 5.71 -0.23
N PHE A 281 8.09 6.49 0.70
CA PHE A 281 8.81 7.57 1.36
C PHE A 281 9.41 7.12 2.69
N ILE A 282 10.59 7.62 3.01
CA ILE A 282 11.32 7.35 4.24
C ILE A 282 11.41 8.66 5.04
N TRP A 283 11.05 8.62 6.32
CA TRP A 283 11.20 9.76 7.25
C TRP A 283 12.16 9.42 8.39
N PRO A 284 13.47 9.64 8.22
CA PRO A 284 14.41 9.52 9.33
C PRO A 284 14.11 10.59 10.38
N LYS A 285 14.06 10.22 11.67
CA LYS A 285 13.77 11.19 12.75
C LYS A 285 14.79 12.33 12.79
N GLU A 286 16.03 12.03 12.41
CA GLU A 286 17.15 12.97 12.41
C GLU A 286 17.11 13.94 11.22
N ALA A 287 16.40 13.60 10.14
CA ALA A 287 16.38 14.34 8.87
C ALA A 287 14.96 14.61 8.35
N GLN A 288 13.98 14.70 9.25
CA GLN A 288 12.56 14.77 8.89
C GLN A 288 12.24 15.97 7.97
N LYS A 289 12.82 17.14 8.25
CA LYS A 289 12.64 18.34 7.43
C LYS A 289 13.17 18.15 6.00
N ALA A 290 14.33 17.51 5.84
CA ALA A 290 14.91 17.23 4.52
C ALA A 290 14.06 16.21 3.75
N ALA A 291 13.49 15.21 4.44
CA ALA A 291 12.57 14.25 3.84
C ALA A 291 11.25 14.91 3.39
N ASP A 292 10.71 15.84 4.19
CA ASP A 292 9.51 16.61 3.83
C ASP A 292 9.77 17.54 2.63
N GLU A 293 10.93 18.20 2.60
CA GLU A 293 11.37 19.01 1.45
C GLU A 293 11.54 18.14 0.19
N ALA A 294 12.23 17.00 0.29
CA ALA A 294 12.39 16.04 -0.80
C ALA A 294 11.03 15.55 -1.35
N LYS A 295 10.09 15.26 -0.46
CA LYS A 295 8.73 14.86 -0.85
C LYS A 295 7.96 15.98 -1.54
N ALA A 296 8.12 17.23 -1.08
CA ALA A 296 7.46 18.38 -1.69
C ALA A 296 7.86 18.57 -3.16
N TRP A 297 9.08 18.21 -3.57
CA TRP A 297 9.51 18.23 -4.98
C TRP A 297 8.66 17.35 -5.89
N PHE A 298 8.13 16.24 -5.36
CA PHE A 298 7.25 15.34 -6.11
C PHE A 298 5.77 15.70 -5.97
N GLY A 299 5.45 16.58 -5.02
CA GLY A 299 4.10 16.93 -4.60
C GLY A 299 3.27 17.45 -5.77
N LEU A 300 2.10 16.84 -5.97
CA LEU A 300 1.07 17.38 -6.85
C LEU A 300 -0.12 17.85 -6.04
N ILE A 301 -0.48 19.11 -6.27
CA ILE A 301 -1.60 19.82 -5.62
C ILE A 301 -2.95 19.11 -5.74
N ASP A 302 -3.09 18.26 -6.76
CA ASP A 302 -4.32 17.52 -7.05
C ASP A 302 -4.44 16.20 -6.26
N GLY A 303 -3.34 15.68 -5.68
CA GLY A 303 -3.41 14.52 -4.79
C GLY A 303 -2.16 13.64 -4.64
N ASP A 304 -2.17 12.85 -3.57
CA ASP A 304 -1.10 11.93 -3.18
C ASP A 304 -0.90 10.80 -4.18
N HIS A 305 -1.97 10.25 -4.76
CA HIS A 305 -1.84 9.20 -5.78
C HIS A 305 -1.06 9.67 -7.02
N LEU A 306 -1.19 10.97 -7.36
CA LEU A 306 -0.44 11.59 -8.45
C LEU A 306 1.00 11.88 -8.01
N THR A 307 1.21 12.27 -6.75
CA THR A 307 2.54 12.41 -6.16
C THR A 307 3.32 11.09 -6.23
N LEU A 308 2.67 9.97 -5.92
CA LEU A 308 3.27 8.63 -6.03
C LEU A 308 3.61 8.25 -7.48
N LEU A 309 2.76 8.67 -8.44
CA LEU A 309 3.04 8.52 -9.87
C LEU A 309 4.30 9.31 -10.28
N ASN A 310 4.44 10.55 -9.80
CA ASN A 310 5.60 11.38 -10.09
C ASN A 310 6.90 10.79 -9.54
N VAL A 311 6.89 10.29 -8.31
CA VAL A 311 8.06 9.62 -7.71
C VAL A 311 8.50 8.43 -8.57
N TYR A 312 7.55 7.61 -8.99
CA TYR A 312 7.85 6.44 -9.82
C TYR A 312 8.36 6.83 -11.21
N HIS A 313 7.81 7.88 -11.84
CA HIS A 313 8.32 8.40 -13.10
C HIS A 313 9.76 8.92 -12.97
N ALA A 314 10.05 9.71 -11.93
CA ALA A 314 11.39 10.20 -11.66
C ALA A 314 12.38 9.03 -11.45
N TYR A 315 11.97 7.99 -10.71
CA TYR A 315 12.78 6.77 -10.56
C TYR A 315 13.09 6.08 -11.90
N LYS A 316 12.09 5.93 -12.78
CA LYS A 316 12.28 5.28 -14.09
C LYS A 316 13.11 6.11 -15.07
N GLN A 317 13.01 7.44 -15.01
CA GLN A 317 13.82 8.33 -15.85
C GLN A 317 15.30 8.25 -15.48
N ASN A 318 15.61 8.35 -14.19
CA ASN A 318 16.99 8.20 -13.70
C ASN A 318 17.58 6.83 -14.05
N LYS A 319 16.76 5.78 -14.08
CA LYS A 319 17.16 4.46 -14.57
C LYS A 319 17.47 4.45 -16.08
N SER A 320 16.76 5.24 -16.88
CA SER A 320 16.82 5.21 -18.35
C SER A 320 17.87 6.16 -18.97
N GLU A 321 18.06 7.36 -18.42
CA GLU A 321 19.07 8.31 -18.91
C GLU A 321 20.50 7.77 -18.75
N ARG A 322 20.75 6.98 -17.71
CA ARG A 322 22.06 6.37 -17.47
C ARG A 322 22.36 5.18 -18.39
N LEU A 323 21.33 4.46 -18.85
CA LEU A 323 21.45 3.46 -19.92
C LEU A 323 21.93 4.11 -21.23
N LEU A 324 21.47 5.32 -21.53
CA LEU A 324 21.89 6.09 -22.70
C LEU A 324 23.33 6.61 -22.57
N LEU A 325 23.69 7.16 -21.40
CA LEU A 325 25.06 7.57 -21.08
C LEU A 325 26.04 6.39 -21.10
N MET A 326 25.61 5.20 -20.67
CA MET A 326 26.39 3.96 -20.77
C MET A 326 26.56 3.48 -22.21
N LEU A 327 25.54 3.55 -23.06
CA LEU A 327 25.68 3.23 -24.49
C LEU A 327 26.68 4.19 -25.17
N TYR A 328 26.65 5.48 -24.80
CA TYR A 328 27.64 6.46 -25.26
C TYR A 328 29.04 6.19 -24.70
N ALA A 329 29.17 5.80 -23.42
CA ALA A 329 30.45 5.49 -22.79
C ALA A 329 31.05 4.15 -23.27
N PHE A 330 30.23 3.14 -23.55
CA PHE A 330 30.62 1.85 -24.13
C PHE A 330 31.13 2.01 -25.57
N LEU A 331 30.66 3.04 -26.28
CA LEU A 331 31.20 3.45 -27.58
C LEU A 331 32.54 4.21 -27.47
N ILE A 332 32.90 4.76 -26.29
CA ILE A 332 34.06 5.64 -26.09
C ILE A 332 35.21 4.97 -25.32
N LEU A 333 34.96 3.97 -24.47
CA LEU A 333 35.99 3.30 -23.65
C LEU A 333 35.84 1.77 -23.67
N LEU A 334 36.68 1.12 -24.48
CA LEU A 334 36.64 -0.29 -24.85
C LEU A 334 37.22 -1.27 -23.80
N THR A 335 37.34 -0.91 -22.52
CA THR A 335 38.09 -1.72 -21.53
C THR A 335 37.52 -1.84 -20.12
N CYS A 336 36.27 -1.46 -19.87
CA CYS A 336 35.69 -1.65 -18.54
C CYS A 336 34.45 -2.53 -18.59
N GLU A 337 34.57 -3.72 -17.99
CA GLU A 337 33.47 -4.57 -17.58
C GLU A 337 32.68 -3.84 -16.47
N TRP A 338 31.80 -2.92 -16.86
CA TRP A 338 30.92 -2.23 -15.93
C TRP A 338 29.76 -3.15 -15.56
N VAL A 339 29.85 -3.77 -14.38
CA VAL A 339 28.71 -4.42 -13.73
C VAL A 339 27.62 -3.37 -13.50
N LEU A 340 26.42 -3.63 -14.01
CA LEU A 340 25.18 -2.90 -13.72
C LEU A 340 24.86 -3.01 -12.23
N ASP A 341 25.47 -2.19 -11.39
CA ASP A 341 25.02 -2.04 -10.01
C ASP A 341 23.95 -0.95 -9.94
N GLU A 342 22.78 -1.28 -9.39
CA GLU A 342 21.63 -0.38 -9.28
C GLU A 342 21.97 0.72 -8.28
N ASP A 343 22.41 1.89 -8.75
CA ASP A 343 22.92 2.93 -7.87
C ASP A 343 21.88 3.35 -6.79
N PRO A 344 22.12 3.04 -5.50
CA PRO A 344 21.21 3.40 -4.41
C PRO A 344 21.15 4.91 -4.13
N SER A 345 22.06 5.69 -4.74
CA SER A 345 22.27 7.12 -4.48
C SER A 345 21.02 7.97 -4.71
N TRP A 346 20.34 7.88 -5.86
CA TRP A 346 19.16 8.73 -6.13
C TRP A 346 18.02 8.49 -5.13
N CYS A 347 17.75 7.21 -4.82
CA CYS A 347 16.73 6.84 -3.85
C CYS A 347 17.09 7.33 -2.44
N TYR A 348 18.37 7.23 -2.06
CA TYR A 348 18.87 7.72 -0.79
C TYR A 348 18.79 9.26 -0.68
N GLU A 349 19.20 9.99 -1.71
CA GLU A 349 19.18 11.46 -1.77
C GLU A 349 17.76 12.03 -1.71
N ASN A 350 16.79 11.34 -2.31
CA ASN A 350 15.39 11.78 -2.36
C ASN A 350 14.51 11.18 -1.25
N PHE A 351 15.10 10.48 -0.27
CA PHE A 351 14.38 9.80 0.82
C PHE A 351 13.30 8.83 0.32
N VAL A 352 13.59 8.13 -0.79
CA VAL A 352 12.70 7.16 -1.41
C VAL A 352 13.20 5.74 -1.19
N ASN A 353 12.30 4.83 -0.86
CA ASN A 353 12.58 3.42 -0.68
C ASN A 353 12.74 2.71 -2.03
N GLN A 354 13.98 2.50 -2.46
CA GLN A 354 14.32 1.79 -3.69
C GLN A 354 13.65 0.41 -3.79
N ARG A 355 13.52 -0.30 -2.67
CA ARG A 355 12.93 -1.65 -2.65
C ARG A 355 11.44 -1.58 -2.92
N ALA A 356 10.77 -0.59 -2.35
CA ALA A 356 9.36 -0.37 -2.61
C ALA A 356 9.14 -0.11 -4.10
N LEU A 357 9.94 0.77 -4.71
CA LEU A 357 9.87 1.07 -6.13
C LEU A 357 10.21 -0.13 -7.03
N LYS A 358 11.22 -0.93 -6.67
CA LYS A 358 11.61 -2.15 -7.40
C LYS A 358 10.53 -3.22 -7.32
N ALA A 359 9.97 -3.44 -6.12
CA ALA A 359 8.88 -4.37 -5.93
C ALA A 359 7.66 -3.96 -6.77
N ALA A 360 7.33 -2.68 -6.81
CA ALA A 360 6.26 -2.22 -7.68
C ALA A 360 6.59 -2.26 -9.18
N ASP A 361 7.85 -2.09 -9.60
CA ASP A 361 8.23 -2.31 -11.00
C ASP A 361 8.02 -3.79 -11.39
N ASN A 362 8.33 -4.72 -10.50
CA ASN A 362 8.06 -6.15 -10.70
C ASN A 362 6.56 -6.44 -10.77
N VAL A 363 5.78 -5.85 -9.86
CA VAL A 363 4.31 -5.94 -9.84
C VAL A 363 3.72 -5.39 -11.13
N ARG A 364 4.19 -4.23 -11.58
CA ARG A 364 3.76 -3.63 -12.84
C ARG A 364 4.05 -4.55 -14.03
N GLN A 365 5.25 -5.14 -14.11
CA GLN A 365 5.58 -6.10 -15.17
C GLN A 365 4.71 -7.37 -15.11
N GLN A 366 4.31 -7.83 -13.93
CA GLN A 366 3.34 -8.92 -13.79
C GLN A 366 1.97 -8.51 -14.32
N LEU A 367 1.49 -7.31 -13.96
CA LEU A 367 0.23 -6.77 -14.46
C LEU A 367 0.24 -6.61 -15.98
N ASP A 368 1.33 -6.12 -16.55
CA ASP A 368 1.48 -5.97 -18.00
C ASP A 368 1.36 -7.33 -18.72
N ARG A 369 1.93 -8.40 -18.15
CA ARG A 369 1.78 -9.78 -18.67
C ARG A 369 0.34 -10.29 -18.59
N ILE A 370 -0.34 -10.06 -17.47
CA ILE A 370 -1.73 -10.49 -17.30
C ILE A 370 -2.65 -9.69 -18.24
N MET A 371 -2.45 -8.37 -18.35
CA MET A 371 -3.21 -7.52 -19.26
C MET A 371 -3.05 -7.95 -20.73
N ALA A 372 -1.82 -8.28 -21.14
CA ALA A 372 -1.55 -8.82 -22.47
C ALA A 372 -2.27 -10.15 -22.72
N ARG A 373 -2.29 -11.06 -21.73
CA ARG A 373 -3.01 -12.34 -21.80
C ARG A 373 -4.52 -12.15 -22.02
N PHE A 374 -5.12 -11.14 -21.40
CA PHE A 374 -6.55 -10.83 -21.54
C PHE A 374 -6.87 -9.83 -22.66
N ASN A 375 -5.90 -9.52 -23.53
CA ASN A 375 -6.04 -8.58 -24.65
C ASN A 375 -6.61 -7.22 -24.22
N LEU A 376 -6.16 -6.71 -23.07
CA LEU A 376 -6.53 -5.41 -22.54
C LEU A 376 -5.66 -4.33 -23.20
N LYS A 377 -6.30 -3.37 -23.88
CA LYS A 377 -5.61 -2.32 -24.63
C LYS A 377 -4.90 -1.33 -23.68
N GLN A 378 -3.59 -1.18 -23.82
CA GLN A 378 -2.78 -0.20 -23.09
C GLN A 378 -2.65 1.09 -23.94
N CYS A 379 -3.14 2.25 -23.50
CA CYS A 379 -3.19 3.48 -24.32
C CYS A 379 -3.10 4.73 -23.47
N SER A 380 -2.16 5.70 -23.55
CA SER A 380 -2.22 6.94 -22.71
C SER A 380 -2.69 8.12 -23.49
N THR A 381 -3.40 8.98 -22.77
CA THR A 381 -3.53 10.39 -23.11
C THR A 381 -2.15 11.04 -23.17
N ASP A 382 -1.96 11.99 -24.08
CA ASP A 382 -0.72 12.79 -24.14
C ASP A 382 -0.51 13.57 -22.84
N PHE A 383 0.74 13.66 -22.37
CA PHE A 383 1.08 14.33 -21.12
C PHE A 383 0.78 15.83 -21.17
N ASN A 384 0.91 16.45 -22.35
CA ASN A 384 0.61 17.88 -22.53
C ASN A 384 -0.89 18.16 -22.62
N SER A 385 -1.72 17.12 -22.70
CA SER A 385 -3.16 17.31 -22.70
C SER A 385 -3.62 17.80 -21.33
N ARG A 386 -4.47 18.82 -21.32
CA ARG A 386 -5.16 19.30 -20.11
C ARG A 386 -5.93 18.17 -19.41
N ASP A 387 -6.39 17.20 -20.16
CA ASP A 387 -7.20 16.09 -19.65
C ASP A 387 -6.36 14.98 -19.01
N TYR A 388 -5.04 15.00 -19.12
CA TYR A 388 -4.17 13.92 -18.63
C TYR A 388 -4.39 13.58 -17.15
N TYR A 389 -4.22 14.55 -16.24
CA TYR A 389 -4.45 14.34 -14.80
C TYR A 389 -5.93 14.15 -14.45
N ILE A 390 -6.84 14.78 -15.21
CA ILE A 390 -8.29 14.64 -15.01
C ILE A 390 -8.71 13.20 -15.29
N ASN A 391 -8.21 12.64 -16.38
CA ASN A 391 -8.47 11.29 -16.82
C ASN A 391 -7.99 10.30 -15.75
N ILE A 392 -6.79 10.49 -15.24
CA ILE A 392 -6.23 9.66 -14.17
C ILE A 392 -7.12 9.64 -12.93
N ARG A 393 -7.54 10.81 -12.44
CA ARG A 393 -8.42 10.91 -11.27
C ARG A 393 -9.80 10.29 -11.50
N LYS A 394 -10.36 10.42 -12.72
CA LYS A 394 -11.62 9.74 -13.07
C LYS A 394 -11.48 8.21 -13.07
N ALA A 395 -10.35 7.68 -13.55
CA ALA A 395 -10.09 6.24 -13.52
C ALA A 395 -9.94 5.73 -12.08
N MET A 396 -9.27 6.48 -11.20
CA MET A 396 -9.23 6.14 -9.76
C MET A 396 -10.63 6.11 -9.16
N LEU A 397 -11.44 7.12 -9.46
CA LEU A 397 -12.79 7.21 -8.93
C LEU A 397 -13.62 5.95 -9.26
N ALA A 398 -13.34 5.29 -10.38
CA ALA A 398 -14.08 4.11 -10.77
C ALA A 398 -13.78 2.82 -9.99
N GLY A 399 -12.65 2.73 -9.27
CA GLY A 399 -12.43 1.65 -8.30
C GLY A 399 -12.53 2.10 -6.85
N TYR A 400 -12.29 3.38 -6.57
CA TYR A 400 -12.38 3.99 -5.24
C TYR A 400 -13.73 4.67 -4.95
N PHE A 401 -14.76 4.43 -5.75
CA PHE A 401 -16.07 5.08 -5.56
C PHE A 401 -16.73 4.81 -4.21
N MET A 402 -16.39 3.70 -3.55
CA MET A 402 -16.84 3.40 -2.18
C MET A 402 -16.04 4.15 -1.10
N GLN A 403 -14.84 4.66 -1.42
CA GLN A 403 -13.92 5.34 -0.51
C GLN A 403 -13.83 6.83 -0.85
N VAL A 404 -14.98 7.49 -0.75
CA VAL A 404 -15.13 8.93 -1.00
C VAL A 404 -15.44 9.63 0.32
N ALA A 405 -14.89 10.82 0.52
CA ALA A 405 -15.26 11.70 1.61
C ALA A 405 -15.63 13.10 1.10
N TYR A 406 -16.54 13.76 1.81
CA TYR A 406 -17.06 15.09 1.51
C TYR A 406 -16.71 16.06 2.63
N LEU A 407 -16.25 17.26 2.28
CA LEU A 407 -15.96 18.35 3.21
C LEU A 407 -17.25 19.12 3.52
N GLU A 408 -17.71 19.05 4.76
CA GLU A 408 -18.83 19.87 5.21
C GLU A 408 -18.38 21.30 5.54
N ARG A 409 -19.35 22.23 5.62
CA ARG A 409 -19.11 23.64 6.01
C ARG A 409 -18.49 23.80 7.39
N THR A 410 -18.65 22.79 8.25
CA THR A 410 -18.03 22.70 9.57
C THR A 410 -16.51 22.57 9.50
N GLY A 411 -15.94 22.24 8.33
CA GLY A 411 -14.51 22.07 8.10
C GLY A 411 -13.99 20.65 8.34
N HIS A 412 -14.89 19.70 8.62
CA HIS A 412 -14.61 18.28 8.79
C HIS A 412 -14.99 17.49 7.55
N TYR A 413 -14.25 16.42 7.26
CA TYR A 413 -14.60 15.48 6.21
C TYR A 413 -15.49 14.38 6.77
N PHE A 414 -16.48 13.95 5.98
CA PHE A 414 -17.36 12.83 6.28
C PHE A 414 -17.26 11.78 5.20
N THR A 415 -17.11 10.51 5.59
CA THR A 415 -17.15 9.41 4.63
C THR A 415 -18.54 9.25 4.03
N VAL A 416 -18.58 9.00 2.73
CA VAL A 416 -19.81 8.71 1.99
C VAL A 416 -20.44 7.40 2.51
N LYS A 417 -21.77 7.37 2.64
CA LYS A 417 -22.61 6.30 3.23
C LYS A 417 -22.46 6.03 4.73
N ASP A 418 -21.24 6.03 5.29
CA ASP A 418 -21.04 5.68 6.71
C ASP A 418 -21.08 6.89 7.66
N ASN A 419 -21.06 8.11 7.11
CA ASN A 419 -21.09 9.39 7.83
C ASN A 419 -20.04 9.48 8.97
N GLN A 420 -18.86 8.89 8.75
CA GLN A 420 -17.78 8.92 9.73
C GLN A 420 -16.99 10.21 9.60
N VAL A 421 -16.77 10.88 10.73
CA VAL A 421 -15.88 12.04 10.79
C VAL A 421 -14.45 11.59 10.58
N VAL A 422 -13.79 12.16 9.58
CA VAL A 422 -12.40 11.86 9.23
C VAL A 422 -11.60 13.14 9.01
N HIS A 423 -10.29 13.02 9.20
CA HIS A 423 -9.32 14.09 8.94
C HIS A 423 -8.32 13.65 7.87
N LEU A 424 -7.80 14.60 7.11
CA LEU A 424 -6.67 14.32 6.22
C LEU A 424 -5.46 13.95 7.07
N HIS A 425 -4.80 12.84 6.75
CA HIS A 425 -3.58 12.46 7.44
C HIS A 425 -2.49 13.52 7.21
N PRO A 426 -1.66 13.88 8.21
CA PRO A 426 -0.63 14.94 8.07
C PRO A 426 0.39 14.71 6.95
N SER A 427 0.52 13.48 6.45
CA SER A 427 1.42 13.14 5.34
C SER A 427 0.89 13.55 3.96
N ASN A 428 -0.32 14.10 3.82
CA ASN A 428 -0.86 14.48 2.52
C ASN A 428 -0.10 15.67 1.89
N CYS A 429 -0.06 15.72 0.56
CA CYS A 429 0.55 16.79 -0.24
C CYS A 429 -0.48 17.78 -0.80
N LEU A 430 -1.68 17.86 -0.22
CA LEU A 430 -2.73 18.76 -0.71
C LEU A 430 -2.54 20.16 -0.11
N ASP A 431 -2.32 21.15 -0.99
CA ASP A 431 -2.19 22.56 -0.57
C ASP A 431 -3.53 23.20 -0.15
N HIS A 432 -4.65 22.65 -0.61
CA HIS A 432 -6.00 23.12 -0.30
C HIS A 432 -6.90 21.96 0.12
N LYS A 433 -8.04 22.27 0.73
CA LYS A 433 -9.07 21.28 1.11
C LYS A 433 -10.14 21.20 0.01
N PRO A 434 -10.06 20.27 -0.95
CA PRO A 434 -11.09 20.10 -1.96
C PRO A 434 -12.41 19.60 -1.33
N GLU A 435 -13.55 19.96 -1.92
CA GLU A 435 -14.87 19.56 -1.41
C GLU A 435 -15.07 18.04 -1.41
N TRP A 436 -14.56 17.36 -2.43
CA TRP A 436 -14.67 15.91 -2.59
C TRP A 436 -13.28 15.30 -2.70
N VAL A 437 -13.06 14.23 -1.95
CA VAL A 437 -11.82 13.47 -1.98
C VAL A 437 -12.08 11.97 -2.10
N ILE A 438 -11.19 11.28 -2.81
CA ILE A 438 -11.02 9.83 -2.68
C ILE A 438 -9.85 9.55 -1.75
N TYR A 439 -9.93 8.45 -1.02
CA TYR A 439 -8.86 7.99 -0.13
C TYR A 439 -8.59 6.50 -0.34
N ASN A 440 -7.34 6.08 -0.11
CA ASN A 440 -6.99 4.67 -0.18
C ASN A 440 -7.17 3.95 1.15
N GLU A 441 -6.64 4.52 2.23
CA GLU A 441 -6.55 3.85 3.53
C GLU A 441 -7.28 4.67 4.61
N PHE A 442 -7.98 3.95 5.48
CA PHE A 442 -8.59 4.51 6.68
C PHE A 442 -7.78 4.07 7.89
N VAL A 443 -7.23 5.04 8.62
CA VAL A 443 -6.38 4.80 9.77
C VAL A 443 -7.15 5.17 11.04
N LEU A 444 -7.42 4.15 11.86
CA LEU A 444 -8.13 4.31 13.13
C LEU A 444 -7.11 4.57 14.25
N THR A 445 -7.10 5.80 14.77
CA THR A 445 -6.30 6.19 15.96
C THR A 445 -7.18 6.92 16.98
N SER A 446 -6.62 7.81 17.80
CA SER A 446 -7.41 8.73 18.65
C SER A 446 -8.31 9.67 17.83
N ARG A 447 -7.90 9.98 16.60
CA ARG A 447 -8.72 10.60 15.57
C ARG A 447 -8.69 9.71 14.32
N ASN A 448 -9.79 9.67 13.59
CA ASN A 448 -9.85 8.92 12.34
C ASN A 448 -9.16 9.73 11.24
N PHE A 449 -8.21 9.11 10.56
CA PHE A 449 -7.50 9.73 9.44
C PHE A 449 -7.74 8.96 8.15
N ILE A 450 -7.81 9.70 7.04
CA ILE A 450 -7.74 9.14 5.70
C ILE A 450 -6.36 9.41 5.10
N HIS A 451 -5.72 8.37 4.57
CA HIS A 451 -4.37 8.40 4.04
C HIS A 451 -4.38 8.16 2.52
N THR A 452 -3.42 8.78 1.83
CA THR A 452 -3.28 8.80 0.37
C THR A 452 -4.55 9.35 -0.28
N VAL A 453 -4.65 10.68 -0.29
CA VAL A 453 -5.88 11.40 -0.65
C VAL A 453 -5.73 12.08 -2.00
N THR A 454 -6.79 12.12 -2.81
CA THR A 454 -6.80 12.84 -4.08
C THR A 454 -8.11 13.60 -4.26
N GLY A 455 -8.00 14.86 -4.68
CA GLY A 455 -9.15 15.73 -4.90
C GLY A 455 -9.90 15.31 -6.16
N VAL A 456 -11.21 15.12 -6.05
CA VAL A 456 -12.09 14.76 -7.16
C VAL A 456 -13.21 15.78 -7.30
N ARG A 457 -13.90 15.77 -8.44
CA ARG A 457 -15.06 16.64 -8.68
C ARG A 457 -16.36 15.88 -8.46
N GLY A 458 -17.32 16.51 -7.79
CA GLY A 458 -18.64 15.93 -7.53
C GLY A 458 -19.40 15.58 -8.81
N GLU A 459 -19.21 16.33 -9.90
CA GLU A 459 -19.82 16.02 -11.19
C GLU A 459 -19.34 14.69 -11.76
N TRP A 460 -18.15 14.22 -11.40
CA TRP A 460 -17.67 12.92 -11.88
C TRP A 460 -18.44 11.79 -11.22
N LEU A 461 -18.78 11.89 -9.94
CA LEU A 461 -19.62 10.90 -9.26
C LEU A 461 -20.98 10.73 -9.97
N VAL A 462 -21.56 11.84 -10.41
CA VAL A 462 -22.85 11.89 -11.12
C VAL A 462 -22.72 11.52 -12.61
N SER A 463 -21.69 12.01 -13.30
CA SER A 463 -21.46 11.72 -14.71
C SER A 463 -21.01 10.27 -14.94
N LEU A 464 -20.34 9.64 -13.97
CA LEU A 464 -19.95 8.24 -14.02
C LEU A 464 -21.13 7.29 -13.84
N SER A 465 -22.26 7.75 -13.30
CA SER A 465 -23.48 6.93 -13.22
C SER A 465 -24.22 6.81 -14.56
N ASN A 466 -23.92 7.66 -15.55
CA ASN A 466 -24.71 7.75 -16.80
C ASN A 466 -23.91 7.98 -18.11
N MET A 467 -22.57 7.97 -18.09
CA MET A 467 -21.78 7.93 -19.32
C MET A 467 -22.01 6.55 -19.98
N ARG A 468 -22.38 6.53 -21.26
CA ARG A 468 -22.74 5.33 -22.08
C ARG A 468 -21.66 4.25 -22.21
N LEU A 469 -20.65 4.23 -21.35
CA LEU A 469 -19.55 3.28 -21.34
C LEU A 469 -19.35 2.77 -19.90
N VAL A 470 -20.23 1.82 -19.53
CA VAL A 470 -20.12 0.84 -18.44
C VAL A 470 -20.22 1.39 -17.01
N ASP A 471 -21.39 1.21 -16.39
CA ASP A 471 -21.62 0.52 -15.11
C ASP A 471 -20.65 0.78 -13.93
N ILE A 472 -20.27 2.00 -13.57
CA ILE A 472 -19.42 2.24 -12.37
C ILE A 472 -20.25 2.28 -11.06
N ALA A 473 -21.34 1.50 -11.02
CA ALA A 473 -22.31 1.35 -9.92
C ALA A 473 -23.35 2.48 -9.76
N PRO A 474 -24.31 2.61 -10.69
CA PRO A 474 -25.52 3.42 -10.45
C PRO A 474 -26.25 2.98 -9.18
N HIS A 475 -26.23 1.68 -8.87
CA HIS A 475 -26.79 1.10 -7.64
C HIS A 475 -26.09 1.59 -6.35
N TYR A 476 -24.82 1.99 -6.41
CA TYR A 476 -24.12 2.46 -5.21
C TYR A 476 -24.53 3.88 -4.84
N PHE A 477 -24.63 4.79 -5.82
CA PHE A 477 -25.06 6.18 -5.63
C PHE A 477 -26.56 6.40 -5.83
N ASP A 478 -27.35 5.34 -5.69
CA ASP A 478 -28.80 5.46 -5.68
C ASP A 478 -29.25 6.36 -4.51
N LEU A 479 -29.84 7.49 -4.86
CA LEU A 479 -30.27 8.53 -3.93
C LEU A 479 -31.39 8.04 -2.99
N ALA A 480 -32.16 7.02 -3.40
CA ALA A 480 -33.20 6.43 -2.55
C ALA A 480 -32.59 5.76 -1.31
N ASN A 481 -31.47 5.07 -1.49
CA ASN A 481 -30.75 4.30 -0.46
C ASN A 481 -29.61 5.08 0.20
N PHE A 482 -29.43 6.36 -0.15
CA PHE A 482 -28.35 7.18 0.38
C PHE A 482 -28.76 7.84 1.72
N PRO A 483 -27.91 7.82 2.76
CA PRO A 483 -28.27 8.41 4.06
C PRO A 483 -28.51 9.92 3.96
N PRO A 484 -29.38 10.49 4.81
CA PRO A 484 -29.63 11.93 4.82
C PRO A 484 -28.41 12.68 5.37
N CYS A 485 -27.58 13.25 4.50
CA CYS A 485 -26.43 14.08 4.86
C CYS A 485 -26.22 15.25 3.89
N GLU A 486 -25.29 16.18 4.19
CA GLU A 486 -24.99 17.32 3.30
C GLU A 486 -24.50 16.83 1.92
N ALA A 487 -23.67 15.78 1.89
CA ALA A 487 -23.18 15.16 0.65
C ALA A 487 -24.34 14.68 -0.26
N ARG A 488 -25.41 14.10 0.32
CA ARG A 488 -26.62 13.70 -0.43
C ARG A 488 -27.28 14.90 -1.11
N ARG A 489 -27.48 15.98 -0.37
CA ARG A 489 -28.13 17.21 -0.88
C ARG A 489 -27.32 17.84 -2.01
N VAL A 490 -25.99 17.80 -1.91
CA VAL A 490 -25.10 18.28 -2.97
C VAL A 490 -25.20 17.38 -4.21
N LEU A 491 -25.17 16.05 -4.03
CA LEU A 491 -25.34 15.10 -5.13
C LEU A 491 -26.71 15.28 -5.81
N GLU A 492 -27.80 15.42 -5.06
CA GLU A 492 -29.15 15.69 -5.61
C GLU A 492 -29.18 16.96 -6.48
N LYS A 493 -28.50 18.04 -6.06
CA LYS A 493 -28.39 19.27 -6.86
C LYS A 493 -27.60 19.04 -8.15
N LEU A 494 -26.50 18.29 -8.08
CA LEU A 494 -25.68 17.95 -9.23
C LEU A 494 -26.44 17.07 -10.23
N TYR A 495 -27.22 16.09 -9.74
CA TYR A 495 -28.12 15.27 -10.57
C TYR A 495 -29.14 16.13 -11.32
N LYS A 496 -29.86 17.03 -10.62
CA LYS A 496 -30.84 17.93 -11.26
C LYS A 496 -30.19 18.85 -12.29
N LYS A 497 -29.00 19.39 -11.99
CA LYS A 497 -28.25 20.23 -12.93
C LYS A 497 -27.89 19.46 -14.20
N TRP A 498 -27.40 18.23 -14.05
CA TRP A 498 -27.04 17.36 -15.17
C TRP A 498 -28.25 16.97 -16.03
N GLU A 499 -29.40 16.63 -15.41
CA GLU A 499 -30.63 16.33 -16.16
C GLU A 499 -31.06 17.50 -17.03
N LYS A 500 -31.03 18.72 -16.47
CA LYS A 500 -31.33 19.94 -17.19
C LYS A 500 -30.38 20.17 -18.38
N GLU A 501 -29.07 20.03 -18.17
CA GLU A 501 -28.08 20.15 -19.25
C GLU A 501 -28.28 19.09 -20.35
N ARG A 502 -28.71 17.87 -19.97
CA ARG A 502 -29.00 16.80 -20.92
C ARG A 502 -30.25 17.11 -21.75
N GLU A 503 -31.32 17.58 -21.14
CA GLU A 503 -32.53 18.01 -21.84
C GLU A 503 -32.25 19.16 -22.79
N GLU A 504 -31.48 20.17 -22.36
CA GLU A 504 -31.04 21.27 -23.20
C GLU A 504 -30.21 20.77 -24.40
N SER A 505 -29.32 19.80 -24.21
CA SER A 505 -28.53 19.21 -25.30
C SER A 505 -29.35 18.36 -26.27
N ARG A 506 -30.43 17.71 -25.80
CA ARG A 506 -31.38 16.98 -26.65
C ARG A 506 -32.25 17.93 -27.46
N ASN A 507 -32.65 19.07 -26.89
CA ASN A 507 -33.45 20.08 -27.58
C ASN A 507 -32.64 20.91 -28.59
N ARG A 508 -31.30 20.87 -28.52
CA ARG A 508 -30.38 21.53 -29.47
C ARG A 508 -29.97 20.64 -30.65
N LYS A 509 -30.33 19.36 -30.64
CA LYS A 509 -30.14 18.42 -31.76
C LYS A 509 -31.48 18.19 -32.43
#